data_AF-A0A3M1TKP3-F1
#
_entry.id   AF-A0A3M1TKP3-F1
#
_cell.length_a   1.000
_cell.length_b   1.000
_cell.length_c   1.000
_cell.angle_alpha   90.00
_cell.angle_beta   90.00
_cell.angle_gamma   90.00
#
_symmetry.space_group_name_H-M   'P 1'
#
loop_
_entity.id
_entity.type
_entity.pdbx_description
1 polymer ?
#
loop_
_entity_poly.entity_id
_entity_poly.type
_entity_poly.pdbx_seq_one_letter_code
_entity_poly.pdbx_strand_id
1 'polypeptide(L)'
;MKKIPLFTFLWLICILTAHSRHVFGHLNFAQGQWALVGVPLHNYKALPVQKELGTFITKDATFMQQIQQDWDLEMTFEDKCDYHYALKFYLDGKLVETAKLNLYCGYLTVDGFSYTFDPQEFERFKQHANPIHWSRISFADLHLLKKAIQKLDTTEDVYWYEDVQQYQYPGYFMFGINALPWSADLDSLYQAVTAQIRIQTHSSDFYLQKYYHLIRGDYLYVRYILNCEPSLAGQLDFKQTLGWRSHLAGKDSVRIVAIGIDEQRYWELMRQ
;
A
#
# COMPACT_ATOMS: atom_id res chain seq x y z
N MET A 1 -43.87 48.17 11.79
CA MET A 1 -43.02 48.06 10.58
C MET A 1 -41.57 48.10 11.05
N LYS A 2 -40.79 47.02 10.97
CA LYS A 2 -40.18 46.51 9.73
C LYS A 2 -40.13 44.98 9.77
N LYS A 3 -40.64 44.36 8.70
CA LYS A 3 -40.54 42.93 8.42
C LYS A 3 -39.08 42.62 8.08
N ILE A 4 -38.46 41.69 8.81
CA ILE A 4 -37.18 41.10 8.42
C ILE A 4 -37.48 40.14 7.26
N PRO A 5 -36.79 40.23 6.11
CA PRO A 5 -37.14 39.46 4.93
C PRO A 5 -36.76 38.00 5.11
N LEU A 6 -37.72 37.14 4.79
CA LEU A 6 -37.69 35.67 4.81
C LEU A 6 -36.78 35.09 3.69
N PHE A 7 -35.56 35.60 3.54
CA PHE A 7 -34.65 35.25 2.43
C PHE A 7 -33.22 34.86 2.85
N THR A 8 -33.00 34.62 4.14
CA THR A 8 -31.74 34.04 4.68
C THR A 8 -31.96 32.66 5.28
N PHE A 9 -32.91 31.88 4.73
CA PHE A 9 -33.16 30.49 5.14
C PHE A 9 -32.96 29.49 3.99
N LEU A 10 -32.34 29.91 2.88
CA LEU A 10 -32.11 29.09 1.68
C LEU A 10 -30.64 29.08 1.21
N TRP A 11 -29.71 29.37 2.11
CA TRP A 11 -28.26 29.18 1.92
C TRP A 11 -27.64 28.28 3.00
N LEU A 12 -28.48 27.50 3.68
CA LEU A 12 -28.07 26.42 4.60
C LEU A 12 -28.66 25.07 4.17
N ILE A 13 -28.85 24.91 2.87
CA ILE A 13 -28.79 23.60 2.20
C ILE A 13 -27.51 23.63 1.38
N CYS A 14 -26.38 23.85 2.03
CA CYS A 14 -25.12 23.32 1.52
C CYS A 14 -25.24 21.80 1.68
N ILE A 15 -25.81 21.17 0.65
CA ILE A 15 -25.13 20.10 -0.06
C ILE A 15 -24.59 19.05 0.93
N LEU A 16 -25.52 18.28 1.52
CA LEU A 16 -25.29 16.85 1.69
C LEU A 16 -25.40 16.21 0.29
N THR A 17 -24.58 16.64 -0.67
CA THR A 17 -24.22 15.70 -1.73
C THR A 17 -23.23 14.76 -1.09
N ALA A 18 -23.51 13.47 -1.17
CA ALA A 18 -22.46 12.47 -1.13
C ALA A 18 -21.38 12.99 -2.09
N HIS A 19 -20.29 13.52 -1.54
CA HIS A 19 -19.21 14.02 -2.37
C HIS A 19 -18.62 12.77 -2.99
N SER A 20 -18.90 12.55 -4.28
CA SER A 20 -18.09 11.69 -5.09
C SER A 20 -16.65 12.16 -4.89
N ARG A 21 -15.81 11.23 -4.43
CA ARG A 21 -14.38 11.48 -4.32
C ARG A 21 -13.78 10.80 -5.51
N HIS A 22 -13.01 11.56 -6.29
CA HIS A 22 -12.08 10.99 -7.24
C HIS A 22 -11.11 10.08 -6.49
N VAL A 23 -11.37 8.77 -6.53
CA VAL A 23 -10.65 7.77 -5.71
C VAL A 23 -9.15 7.87 -5.93
N PHE A 24 -8.77 8.09 -7.18
CA PHE A 24 -7.38 8.27 -7.61
C PHE A 24 -7.06 9.71 -8.05
N GLY A 25 -7.85 10.70 -7.64
CA GLY A 25 -7.66 12.10 -8.06
C GLY A 25 -6.32 12.72 -7.64
N HIS A 26 -5.64 12.11 -6.66
CA HIS A 26 -4.33 12.53 -6.19
C HIS A 26 -3.15 11.93 -7.00
N LEU A 27 -3.41 10.92 -7.83
CA LEU A 27 -2.41 10.32 -8.71
C LEU A 27 -2.29 11.15 -9.99
N ASN A 28 -1.14 11.12 -10.66
CA ASN A 28 -0.96 11.81 -11.94
C ASN A 28 -0.51 10.82 -13.02
N PHE A 29 -1.47 10.13 -13.63
CA PHE A 29 -1.23 9.15 -14.70
C PHE A 29 -0.68 9.76 -16.00
N ALA A 30 -0.56 11.09 -16.09
CA ALA A 30 0.07 11.77 -17.22
C ALA A 30 1.60 11.95 -17.05
N GLN A 31 2.17 11.61 -15.90
CA GLN A 31 3.59 11.81 -15.60
C GLN A 31 4.27 10.51 -15.16
N GLY A 32 5.43 10.22 -15.75
CA GLY A 32 6.24 9.03 -15.44
C GLY A 32 5.72 7.74 -16.07
N GLN A 33 6.33 6.61 -15.70
CA GLN A 33 6.00 5.28 -16.21
C GLN A 33 5.09 4.56 -15.21
N TRP A 34 3.80 4.48 -15.54
CA TRP A 34 2.81 3.84 -14.69
C TRP A 34 2.62 2.37 -15.03
N ALA A 35 2.38 1.57 -14.00
CA ALA A 35 1.87 0.22 -14.12
C ALA A 35 0.79 -0.04 -13.08
N LEU A 36 -0.30 -0.69 -13.49
CA LEU A 36 -1.32 -1.23 -12.60
C LEU A 36 -1.23 -2.74 -12.64
N VAL A 37 -0.96 -3.34 -11.48
CA VAL A 37 -0.87 -4.78 -11.30
C VAL A 37 -2.02 -5.25 -10.42
N GLY A 38 -2.81 -6.23 -10.90
CA GLY A 38 -3.83 -6.87 -10.09
C GLY A 38 -3.39 -8.25 -9.64
N VAL A 39 -3.43 -8.47 -8.32
CA VAL A 39 -3.07 -9.75 -7.70
C VAL A 39 -4.31 -10.38 -7.09
N PRO A 40 -4.67 -11.62 -7.48
CA PRO A 40 -5.86 -12.27 -6.95
C PRO A 40 -5.67 -12.59 -5.47
N LEU A 41 -6.73 -12.35 -4.69
CA LEU A 41 -6.81 -12.68 -3.28
C LEU A 41 -7.69 -13.93 -3.12
N HIS A 42 -7.19 -14.90 -2.36
CA HIS A 42 -7.81 -16.23 -2.23
C HIS A 42 -8.55 -16.43 -0.90
N ASN A 43 -8.76 -15.36 -0.13
CA ASN A 43 -9.45 -15.39 1.16
C ASN A 43 -10.98 -15.35 1.03
N TYR A 44 -11.51 -15.13 -0.18
CA TYR A 44 -12.95 -15.05 -0.42
C TYR A 44 -13.46 -16.04 -1.48
N LYS A 45 -14.76 -15.96 -1.78
CA LYS A 45 -15.42 -16.74 -2.82
C LYS A 45 -14.70 -16.54 -4.16
N ALA A 46 -14.09 -17.62 -4.67
CA ALA A 46 -13.39 -17.57 -5.95
C ALA A 46 -14.35 -17.24 -7.10
N LEU A 47 -13.93 -16.32 -7.98
CA LEU A 47 -14.66 -15.97 -9.20
C LEU A 47 -13.98 -16.56 -10.44
N PRO A 48 -14.74 -16.89 -11.50
CA PRO A 48 -14.18 -17.39 -12.76
C PRO A 48 -13.08 -16.49 -13.33
N VAL A 49 -13.26 -15.16 -13.21
CA VAL A 49 -12.30 -14.18 -13.73
C VAL A 49 -10.92 -14.27 -13.06
N GLN A 50 -10.84 -14.72 -11.80
CA GLN A 50 -9.56 -14.95 -11.12
C GLN A 50 -8.81 -16.17 -11.67
N LYS A 51 -9.53 -17.15 -12.22
CA LYS A 51 -8.92 -18.32 -12.87
C LYS A 51 -8.47 -18.00 -14.29
N GLU A 52 -9.23 -17.15 -14.99
CA GLU A 52 -8.97 -16.79 -16.37
C GLU A 52 -7.83 -15.78 -16.49
N LEU A 53 -7.89 -14.69 -15.71
CA LEU A 53 -6.94 -13.59 -15.81
C LEU A 53 -5.73 -13.77 -14.86
N GLY A 54 -5.94 -14.44 -13.72
CA GLY A 54 -4.88 -14.66 -12.73
C GLY A 54 -4.31 -13.34 -12.21
N THR A 55 -2.98 -13.28 -12.06
CA THR A 55 -2.30 -12.00 -11.84
C THR A 55 -2.13 -11.30 -13.18
N PHE A 56 -2.36 -10.00 -13.22
CA PHE A 56 -2.31 -9.23 -14.46
C PHE A 56 -1.57 -7.91 -14.29
N ILE A 57 -1.18 -7.33 -15.41
CA ILE A 57 -0.61 -6.00 -15.53
C ILE A 57 -1.26 -5.22 -16.66
N THR A 58 -1.40 -3.90 -16.46
CA THR A 58 -1.56 -2.95 -17.56
C THR A 58 -0.59 -1.79 -17.37
N LYS A 59 -0.04 -1.30 -18.48
CA LYS A 59 0.78 -0.08 -18.55
C LYS A 59 0.17 0.95 -19.51
N ASP A 60 -1.09 0.74 -19.89
CA ASP A 60 -1.81 1.63 -20.79
C ASP A 60 -2.16 2.92 -20.04
N ALA A 61 -1.36 3.96 -20.27
CA ALA A 61 -1.53 5.27 -19.63
C ALA A 61 -2.86 5.92 -19.98
N THR A 62 -3.37 5.72 -21.20
CA THR A 62 -4.67 6.25 -21.62
C THR A 62 -5.78 5.60 -20.81
N PHE A 63 -5.70 4.28 -20.65
CA PHE A 63 -6.65 3.53 -19.86
C PHE A 63 -6.58 3.86 -18.36
N MET A 64 -5.39 4.08 -17.79
CA MET A 64 -5.26 4.54 -16.39
C MET A 64 -5.82 5.94 -16.17
N GLN A 65 -5.66 6.85 -17.13
CA GLN A 65 -6.32 8.16 -17.11
C GLN A 65 -7.84 8.03 -17.21
N GLN A 66 -8.35 7.08 -17.98
CA GLN A 66 -9.78 6.78 -18.03
C GLN A 66 -10.29 6.26 -16.69
N ILE A 67 -9.58 5.33 -16.04
CA ILE A 67 -9.91 4.87 -14.68
C ILE A 67 -10.00 6.06 -13.72
N GLN A 68 -9.04 6.98 -13.77
CA GLN A 68 -9.03 8.15 -12.89
C GLN A 68 -10.25 9.05 -13.08
N GLN A 69 -10.75 9.17 -14.32
CA GLN A 69 -11.92 9.98 -14.67
C GLN A 69 -13.22 9.25 -14.32
N ASP A 70 -13.31 7.95 -14.63
CA ASP A 70 -14.51 7.13 -14.48
C ASP A 70 -14.78 6.78 -13.01
N TRP A 71 -13.73 6.57 -12.21
CA TRP A 71 -13.86 6.15 -10.81
C TRP A 71 -14.03 7.37 -9.88
N ASP A 72 -14.99 8.21 -10.22
CA ASP A 72 -15.59 9.18 -9.31
C ASP A 72 -16.71 8.48 -8.52
N LEU A 73 -16.30 7.67 -7.55
CA LEU A 73 -17.18 6.72 -6.87
C LEU A 73 -17.81 7.32 -5.60
N GLU A 74 -19.01 6.87 -5.27
CA GLU A 74 -19.68 7.23 -4.03
C GLU A 74 -19.13 6.42 -2.85
N MET A 75 -18.84 7.08 -1.72
CA MET A 75 -18.42 6.39 -0.50
C MET A 75 -19.50 5.43 0.00
N THR A 76 -19.07 4.27 0.51
CA THR A 76 -19.92 3.25 1.12
C THR A 76 -19.24 2.67 2.37
N PHE A 77 -19.94 1.79 3.09
CA PHE A 77 -19.37 1.05 4.21
C PHE A 77 -19.09 -0.40 3.80
N GLU A 78 -18.00 -0.98 4.31
CA GLU A 78 -17.71 -2.40 4.11
C GLU A 78 -18.75 -3.25 4.82
N ASP A 79 -19.54 -3.97 4.03
CA ASP A 79 -20.16 -5.20 4.52
C ASP A 79 -19.08 -6.28 4.62
N LYS A 80 -19.27 -7.30 5.48
CA LYS A 80 -18.30 -8.35 5.90
C LYS A 80 -17.76 -9.25 4.76
N CYS A 81 -17.68 -8.77 3.54
CA CYS A 81 -17.09 -9.46 2.41
C CYS A 81 -15.57 -9.25 2.41
N ASP A 82 -14.84 -10.26 1.92
CA ASP A 82 -13.41 -10.12 1.62
C ASP A 82 -13.23 -9.70 0.15
N TYR A 83 -11.97 -9.51 -0.26
CA TYR A 83 -11.62 -8.97 -1.57
C TYR A 83 -11.23 -10.04 -2.57
N HIS A 84 -11.37 -9.73 -3.86
CA HIS A 84 -11.00 -10.61 -4.96
C HIS A 84 -9.65 -10.23 -5.58
N TYR A 85 -9.32 -8.94 -5.60
CA TYR A 85 -8.05 -8.44 -6.11
C TYR A 85 -7.45 -7.38 -5.20
N ALA A 86 -6.12 -7.38 -5.09
CA ALA A 86 -5.34 -6.21 -4.72
C ALA A 86 -4.84 -5.55 -6.01
N LEU A 87 -5.31 -4.34 -6.29
CA LEU A 87 -4.88 -3.49 -7.38
C LEU A 87 -3.74 -2.60 -6.88
N LYS A 88 -2.57 -2.74 -7.47
CA LYS A 88 -1.34 -2.06 -7.06
C LYS A 88 -0.87 -1.13 -8.16
N PHE A 89 -0.78 0.15 -7.84
CA PHE A 89 -0.35 1.19 -8.76
C PHE A 89 1.11 1.51 -8.52
N TYR A 90 1.92 1.45 -9.57
CA TYR A 90 3.35 1.74 -9.54
C TYR A 90 3.65 2.93 -10.42
N LEU A 91 4.48 3.83 -9.92
CA LEU A 91 5.09 4.93 -10.66
C LEU A 91 6.60 4.71 -10.70
N ASP A 92 7.17 4.62 -11.90
CA ASP A 92 8.59 4.38 -12.14
C ASP A 92 9.11 3.17 -11.32
N GLY A 93 8.32 2.10 -11.30
CA GLY A 93 8.62 0.85 -10.59
C GLY A 93 8.32 0.85 -9.09
N LYS A 94 7.95 1.99 -8.49
CA LYS A 94 7.66 2.10 -7.05
C LYS A 94 6.17 2.03 -6.76
N LEU A 95 5.77 1.18 -5.82
CA LEU A 95 4.39 1.09 -5.36
C LEU A 95 3.99 2.42 -4.70
N VAL A 96 2.94 3.06 -5.23
CA VAL A 96 2.42 4.32 -4.68
C VAL A 96 1.06 4.17 -4.04
N GLU A 97 0.23 3.24 -4.50
CA GLU A 97 -1.13 3.06 -4.03
C GLU A 97 -1.55 1.59 -4.11
N THR A 98 -2.38 1.14 -3.17
CA THR A 98 -3.03 -0.17 -3.22
C THR A 98 -4.51 -0.04 -2.97
N ALA A 99 -5.31 -0.35 -4.00
CA ALA A 99 -6.75 -0.51 -3.87
C ALA A 99 -7.10 -1.99 -3.70
N LYS A 100 -8.13 -2.30 -2.93
CA LYS A 100 -8.67 -3.65 -2.81
C LYS A 100 -10.04 -3.72 -3.44
N LEU A 101 -10.24 -4.66 -4.34
CA LEU A 101 -11.43 -4.76 -5.15
C LEU A 101 -12.27 -5.97 -4.76
N ASN A 102 -13.55 -5.71 -4.49
CA ASN A 102 -14.56 -6.73 -4.30
C ASN A 102 -15.56 -6.72 -5.48
N LEU A 103 -15.43 -7.71 -6.35
CA LEU A 103 -16.27 -7.89 -7.53
C LEU A 103 -17.65 -8.50 -7.25
N TYR A 104 -17.87 -9.07 -6.06
CA TYR A 104 -19.14 -9.70 -5.71
C TYR A 104 -20.06 -8.74 -4.95
N CYS A 105 -19.53 -8.10 -3.92
CA CYS A 105 -20.27 -7.11 -3.11
C CYS A 105 -20.20 -5.70 -3.71
N GLY A 106 -19.43 -5.51 -4.78
CA GLY A 106 -19.43 -4.28 -5.57
C GLY A 106 -18.84 -3.08 -4.82
N TYR A 107 -17.64 -3.24 -4.27
CA TYR A 107 -16.94 -2.11 -3.67
C TYR A 107 -15.42 -2.18 -3.88
N LEU A 108 -14.82 -1.00 -3.81
CA LEU A 108 -13.39 -0.75 -3.88
C LEU A 108 -12.95 -0.07 -2.58
N THR A 109 -11.89 -0.54 -1.94
CA THR A 109 -11.32 0.08 -0.74
C THR A 109 -9.94 0.66 -1.03
N VAL A 110 -9.74 1.93 -0.71
CA VAL A 110 -8.46 2.67 -0.81
C VAL A 110 -8.24 3.44 0.48
N ASP A 111 -7.05 3.34 1.08
CA ASP A 111 -6.70 4.04 2.33
C ASP A 111 -7.71 3.87 3.48
N GLY A 112 -8.37 2.71 3.53
CA GLY A 112 -9.37 2.39 4.56
C GLY A 112 -10.74 3.05 4.35
N PHE A 113 -10.95 3.73 3.23
CA PHE A 113 -12.26 4.19 2.77
C PHE A 113 -12.78 3.26 1.68
N SER A 114 -14.08 3.01 1.70
CA SER A 114 -14.74 2.14 0.72
C SER A 114 -15.66 2.95 -0.17
N TYR A 115 -15.78 2.49 -1.42
CA TYR A 115 -16.53 3.13 -2.47
C TYR A 115 -17.36 2.10 -3.21
N THR A 116 -18.59 2.45 -3.59
CA THR A 116 -19.44 1.61 -4.44
C THR A 116 -18.75 1.42 -5.78
N PHE A 117 -18.65 0.18 -6.25
CA PHE A 117 -17.97 -0.19 -7.47
C PHE A 117 -18.85 -1.11 -8.31
N ASP A 118 -19.08 -0.76 -9.58
CA ASP A 118 -19.80 -1.62 -10.50
C ASP A 118 -18.86 -2.72 -11.06
N PRO A 119 -19.13 -4.01 -10.81
CA PRO A 119 -18.32 -5.10 -11.36
C PRO A 119 -18.17 -5.07 -12.89
N GLN A 120 -19.09 -4.44 -13.63
CA GLN A 120 -18.97 -4.27 -15.08
C GLN A 120 -17.79 -3.37 -15.49
N GLU A 121 -17.34 -2.47 -14.62
CA GLU A 121 -16.13 -1.68 -14.87
C GLU A 121 -14.88 -2.55 -14.90
N PHE A 122 -14.88 -3.66 -14.15
CA PHE A 122 -13.79 -4.62 -14.18
C PHE A 122 -13.72 -5.39 -15.52
N GLU A 123 -14.85 -5.61 -16.18
CA GLU A 123 -14.86 -6.24 -17.50
C GLU A 123 -14.26 -5.31 -18.58
N ARG A 124 -14.47 -3.99 -18.47
CA ARG A 124 -13.76 -3.00 -19.29
C ARG A 124 -12.26 -3.03 -19.01
N PHE A 125 -11.90 -3.06 -17.73
CA PHE A 125 -10.52 -3.16 -17.28
C PHE A 125 -9.80 -4.40 -17.85
N LYS A 126 -10.45 -5.56 -17.80
CA LYS A 126 -9.91 -6.84 -18.25
C LYS A 126 -9.42 -6.81 -19.69
N GLN A 127 -10.01 -5.98 -20.56
CA GLN A 127 -9.60 -5.87 -21.97
C GLN A 127 -8.22 -5.22 -22.15
N HIS A 128 -7.77 -4.41 -21.18
CA HIS A 128 -6.46 -3.74 -21.20
C HIS A 128 -5.42 -4.49 -20.34
N ALA A 129 -5.79 -5.63 -19.77
CA ALA A 129 -4.98 -6.39 -18.82
C ALA A 129 -4.28 -7.57 -19.52
N ASN A 130 -2.96 -7.66 -19.32
CA ASN A 130 -2.17 -8.80 -19.78
C ASN A 130 -1.85 -9.70 -18.57
N PRO A 131 -2.00 -11.03 -18.69
CA PRO A 131 -1.53 -11.95 -17.66
C PRO A 131 -0.04 -11.74 -17.37
N ILE A 132 0.34 -11.82 -16.10
CA ILE A 132 1.73 -11.73 -15.66
C ILE A 132 2.00 -12.76 -14.57
N HIS A 133 3.20 -13.33 -14.57
CA HIS A 133 3.62 -14.29 -13.55
C HIS A 133 3.96 -13.60 -12.23
N TRP A 134 3.88 -14.35 -11.14
CA TRP A 134 4.46 -13.95 -9.88
C TRP A 134 5.09 -15.17 -9.22
N SER A 135 6.12 -14.91 -8.42
CA SER A 135 6.88 -15.94 -7.73
C SER A 135 6.99 -15.61 -6.26
N ARG A 136 6.73 -16.62 -5.43
CA ARG A 136 7.06 -16.57 -4.01
C ARG A 136 8.47 -17.13 -3.83
N ILE A 137 9.39 -16.29 -3.39
CA ILE A 137 10.80 -16.64 -3.27
C ILE A 137 11.14 -16.69 -1.78
N SER A 138 11.74 -17.79 -1.34
CA SER A 138 12.09 -18.01 0.06
C SER A 138 13.61 -17.97 0.24
N PHE A 139 14.07 -17.20 1.22
CA PHE A 139 15.47 -17.00 1.52
C PHE A 139 15.75 -17.40 2.96
N ALA A 140 16.62 -18.40 3.15
CA ALA A 140 17.17 -18.75 4.47
C ALA A 140 18.39 -17.89 4.84
N ASP A 141 18.87 -17.06 3.92
CA ASP A 141 20.04 -16.20 4.06
C ASP A 141 19.68 -14.75 3.68
N LEU A 142 19.89 -13.82 4.60
CA LEU A 142 19.57 -12.40 4.41
C LEU A 142 20.50 -11.70 3.41
N HIS A 143 21.73 -12.17 3.24
CA HIS A 143 22.64 -11.66 2.22
C HIS A 143 22.15 -12.04 0.82
N LEU A 144 21.72 -13.28 0.62
CA LEU A 144 21.10 -13.71 -0.64
C LEU A 144 19.81 -12.96 -0.92
N LEU A 145 18.96 -12.76 0.10
CA LEU A 145 17.75 -11.94 0.00
C LEU A 145 18.07 -10.52 -0.46
N LYS A 146 19.03 -9.85 0.19
CA LYS A 146 19.43 -8.48 -0.15
C LYS A 146 19.96 -8.38 -1.58
N LYS A 147 20.81 -9.33 -2.00
CA LYS A 147 21.32 -9.40 -3.38
C LYS A 147 20.18 -9.58 -4.38
N ALA A 148 19.25 -10.49 -4.10
CA ALA A 148 18.10 -10.73 -4.97
C ALA A 148 17.23 -9.47 -5.07
N ILE A 149 16.93 -8.79 -3.96
CA ILE A 149 16.18 -7.54 -3.99
C ILE A 149 16.89 -6.50 -4.85
N GLN A 150 18.19 -6.23 -4.62
CA GLN A 150 18.93 -5.25 -5.41
C GLN A 150 18.90 -5.51 -6.92
N LYS A 151 19.03 -6.78 -7.32
CA LYS A 151 18.96 -7.16 -8.74
C LYS A 151 17.54 -6.99 -9.29
N LEU A 152 16.53 -7.43 -8.54
CA LEU A 152 15.13 -7.40 -8.98
C LEU A 152 14.54 -5.99 -8.99
N ASP A 153 14.93 -5.12 -8.05
CA ASP A 153 14.46 -3.73 -7.95
C ASP A 153 14.90 -2.85 -9.13
N THR A 154 15.97 -3.26 -9.82
CA THR A 154 16.50 -2.60 -11.01
C THR A 154 16.10 -3.29 -12.31
N THR A 155 15.37 -4.40 -12.22
CA THR A 155 14.93 -5.16 -13.40
C THR A 155 13.61 -4.59 -13.93
N GLU A 156 13.60 -4.23 -15.21
CA GLU A 156 12.37 -3.81 -15.89
C GLU A 156 11.29 -4.90 -15.79
N ASP A 157 10.07 -4.44 -15.52
CA ASP A 157 8.85 -5.26 -15.39
C ASP A 157 8.84 -6.21 -14.21
N VAL A 158 9.68 -5.96 -13.20
CA VAL A 158 9.59 -6.63 -11.90
C VAL A 158 8.98 -5.67 -10.89
N TYR A 159 7.97 -6.17 -10.17
CA TYR A 159 7.25 -5.42 -9.15
C TYR A 159 7.16 -6.22 -7.85
N TRP A 160 6.91 -5.54 -6.74
CA TRP A 160 6.82 -6.19 -5.42
C TRP A 160 5.41 -6.18 -4.88
N TYR A 161 4.89 -7.35 -4.48
CA TYR A 161 3.57 -7.41 -3.84
C TYR A 161 3.54 -6.66 -2.50
N GLU A 162 4.63 -6.74 -1.74
CA GLU A 162 4.80 -6.06 -0.46
C GLU A 162 6.07 -5.22 -0.48
N ASP A 163 6.16 -4.26 0.44
CA ASP A 163 7.37 -3.48 0.61
C ASP A 163 8.55 -4.37 1.07
N VAL A 164 9.60 -4.39 0.25
CA VAL A 164 10.83 -5.15 0.47
C VAL A 164 11.98 -4.32 1.05
N GLN A 165 11.82 -3.00 1.18
CA GLN A 165 12.89 -2.10 1.65
C GLN A 165 13.35 -2.43 3.07
N GLN A 166 12.45 -2.99 3.90
CA GLN A 166 12.78 -3.51 5.22
C GLN A 166 13.92 -4.54 5.24
N TYR A 167 14.13 -5.28 4.14
CA TYR A 167 15.15 -6.32 4.02
C TYR A 167 16.50 -5.81 3.54
N GLN A 168 16.65 -4.50 3.30
CA GLN A 168 17.97 -3.88 3.14
C GLN A 168 18.79 -3.91 4.44
N TYR A 169 18.12 -4.16 5.57
CA TYR A 169 18.67 -4.23 6.92
C TYR A 169 18.56 -5.66 7.48
N PRO A 170 19.46 -6.06 8.39
CA PRO A 170 19.49 -7.42 8.94
C PRO A 170 18.33 -7.73 9.91
N GLY A 171 17.63 -6.71 10.39
CA GLY A 171 16.55 -6.85 11.35
C GLY A 171 15.88 -5.54 11.68
N TYR A 172 15.06 -5.59 12.73
CA TYR A 172 14.23 -4.48 13.15
C TYR A 172 13.94 -4.52 14.65
N PHE A 173 13.44 -3.41 15.18
CA PHE A 173 12.74 -3.38 16.46
C PHE A 173 11.41 -2.63 16.31
N MET A 174 10.54 -2.76 17.31
CA MET A 174 9.25 -2.06 17.31
C MET A 174 9.15 -1.14 18.50
N PHE A 175 8.59 0.02 18.26
CA PHE A 175 8.26 1.00 19.28
C PHE A 175 6.93 1.65 18.94
N GLY A 176 6.43 2.49 19.83
CA GLY A 176 5.34 3.34 19.43
C GLY A 176 5.12 4.57 20.26
N ILE A 177 4.38 5.47 19.63
CA ILE A 177 4.00 6.77 20.15
C ILE A 177 2.55 6.63 20.61
N ASN A 178 2.31 6.90 21.88
CA ASN A 178 1.01 6.66 22.52
C ASN A 178 0.38 7.98 22.94
N ALA A 179 -0.95 7.96 23.08
CA ALA A 179 -1.71 9.07 23.65
C ALA A 179 -1.54 10.41 22.90
N LEU A 180 -1.40 10.35 21.57
CA LEU A 180 -1.51 11.54 20.72
C LEU A 180 -2.99 11.94 20.63
N PRO A 181 -3.32 13.22 20.34
CA PRO A 181 -4.68 13.59 19.96
C PRO A 181 -5.15 12.73 18.77
N TRP A 182 -6.41 12.28 18.77
CA TRP A 182 -6.96 11.46 17.68
C TRP A 182 -6.87 12.14 16.31
N SER A 183 -6.88 13.48 16.29
CA SER A 183 -6.77 14.33 15.10
C SER A 183 -5.32 14.62 14.67
N ALA A 184 -4.32 13.99 15.30
CA ALA A 184 -2.93 14.20 14.93
C ALA A 184 -2.66 13.73 13.50
N ASP A 185 -1.94 14.57 12.75
CA ASP A 185 -1.48 14.28 11.40
C ASP A 185 -0.39 13.19 11.43
N LEU A 186 -0.69 12.05 10.81
CA LEU A 186 0.19 10.88 10.78
C LEU A 186 1.47 11.10 9.95
N ASP A 187 1.41 11.95 8.92
CA ASP A 187 2.55 12.22 8.05
C ASP A 187 3.51 13.18 8.76
N SER A 188 2.97 14.22 9.37
CA SER A 188 3.73 15.12 10.25
C SER A 188 4.39 14.35 11.40
N LEU A 189 3.66 13.40 12.00
CA LEU A 189 4.22 12.51 13.02
C LEU A 189 5.35 11.63 12.47
N TYR A 190 5.16 11.03 11.29
CA TYR A 190 6.19 10.21 10.64
C TYR A 190 7.48 11.02 10.40
N GLN A 191 7.36 12.25 9.92
CA GLN A 191 8.50 13.14 9.71
C GLN A 191 9.19 13.50 11.02
N ALA A 192 8.43 13.83 12.06
CA ALA A 192 8.97 14.13 13.38
C ALA A 192 9.73 12.93 14.00
N VAL A 193 9.17 11.72 13.91
CA VAL A 193 9.82 10.49 14.38
C VAL A 193 11.09 10.21 13.59
N THR A 194 11.05 10.34 12.26
CA THR A 194 12.22 10.17 11.39
C THR A 194 13.33 11.16 11.73
N ALA A 195 12.99 12.44 11.93
CA ALA A 195 13.95 13.47 12.32
C ALA A 195 14.56 13.18 13.70
N GLN A 196 13.74 12.73 14.66
CA GLN A 196 14.23 12.37 15.99
C GLN A 196 15.21 11.19 15.96
N ILE A 197 14.93 10.15 15.16
CA ILE A 197 15.87 9.03 14.96
C ILE A 197 17.21 9.54 14.42
N ARG A 198 17.17 10.41 13.40
CA ARG A 198 18.39 11.01 12.82
C ARG A 198 19.18 11.82 13.84
N ILE A 199 18.49 12.58 14.70
CA ILE A 199 19.13 13.39 15.75
C ILE A 199 19.80 12.50 16.79
N GLN A 200 19.13 11.45 17.26
CA GLN A 200 19.68 10.56 18.30
C GLN A 200 20.83 9.68 17.80
N THR A 201 20.77 9.24 16.54
CA THR A 201 21.71 8.24 15.99
C THR A 201 22.78 8.86 15.10
N HIS A 202 22.64 10.14 14.72
CA HIS A 202 23.44 10.79 13.69
C HIS A 202 23.50 10.01 12.36
N SER A 203 22.47 9.20 12.08
CA SER A 203 22.40 8.31 10.92
C SER A 203 21.11 8.52 10.14
N SER A 204 21.19 8.36 8.82
CA SER A 204 20.02 8.22 7.93
C SER A 204 19.88 6.80 7.39
N ASP A 205 20.74 5.87 7.83
CA ASP A 205 20.78 4.47 7.38
C ASP A 205 19.80 3.62 8.19
N PHE A 206 18.51 3.87 7.97
CA PHE A 206 17.40 3.10 8.53
C PHE A 206 16.18 3.19 7.63
N TYR A 207 15.25 2.25 7.80
CA TYR A 207 13.95 2.29 7.17
C TYR A 207 12.82 2.21 8.20
N LEU A 208 12.08 3.32 8.33
CA LEU A 208 10.95 3.46 9.24
C LEU A 208 9.66 3.11 8.52
N GLN A 209 8.93 2.13 9.06
CA GLN A 209 7.64 1.70 8.54
C GLN A 209 6.54 1.89 9.60
N LYS A 210 5.40 2.46 9.19
CA LYS A 210 4.20 2.50 10.03
C LYS A 210 3.61 1.09 10.07
N TYR A 211 3.52 0.49 11.26
CA TYR A 211 3.01 -0.87 11.42
C TYR A 211 1.48 -0.89 11.55
N TYR A 212 0.94 -0.15 12.51
CA TYR A 212 -0.49 0.15 12.59
C TYR A 212 -0.72 1.43 13.39
N HIS A 213 -1.94 1.95 13.30
CA HIS A 213 -2.44 2.95 14.23
C HIS A 213 -3.82 2.52 14.75
N LEU A 214 -4.19 3.03 15.92
CA LEU A 214 -5.44 2.72 16.59
C LEU A 214 -5.95 3.97 17.30
N ILE A 215 -7.24 4.24 17.15
CA ILE A 215 -7.93 5.29 17.92
C ILE A 215 -8.69 4.62 19.07
N ARG A 216 -8.52 5.12 20.29
CA ARG A 216 -9.31 4.71 21.47
C ARG A 216 -9.74 5.96 22.26
N GLY A 217 -11.03 6.29 22.18
CA GLY A 217 -11.53 7.57 22.68
C GLY A 217 -10.87 8.72 21.91
N ASP A 218 -10.39 9.73 22.64
CA ASP A 218 -9.74 10.91 22.05
C ASP A 218 -8.26 10.72 21.73
N TYR A 219 -7.75 9.49 21.85
CA TYR A 219 -6.33 9.18 21.72
C TYR A 219 -6.00 8.32 20.52
N LEU A 220 -4.96 8.72 19.80
CA LEU A 220 -4.27 7.97 18.77
C LEU A 220 -3.04 7.26 19.33
N TYR A 221 -2.89 6.01 18.95
CA TYR A 221 -1.75 5.15 19.24
C TYR A 221 -1.13 4.70 17.93
N VAL A 222 0.16 4.94 17.73
CA VAL A 222 0.87 4.57 16.51
C VAL A 222 2.01 3.62 16.87
N ARG A 223 2.18 2.56 16.07
CA ARG A 223 3.32 1.64 16.16
C ARG A 223 4.17 1.77 14.91
N TYR A 224 5.46 1.77 15.12
CA TYR A 224 6.46 1.79 14.07
C TYR A 224 7.36 0.55 14.16
N ILE A 225 7.80 0.10 13.00
CA ILE A 225 8.92 -0.83 12.83
C ILE A 225 10.10 0.00 12.33
N LEU A 226 11.23 -0.05 13.03
CA LEU A 226 12.49 0.51 12.52
C LEU A 226 13.39 -0.63 12.07
N ASN A 227 13.60 -0.72 10.76
CA ASN A 227 14.54 -1.65 10.14
C ASN A 227 15.91 -0.98 10.12
N CYS A 228 16.88 -1.58 10.79
CA CYS A 228 18.20 -1.00 11.01
C CYS A 228 19.22 -2.04 11.48
N GLU A 229 20.49 -1.65 11.45
CA GLU A 229 21.57 -2.38 12.12
C GLU A 229 21.36 -2.46 13.65
N PRO A 230 21.79 -3.55 14.32
CA PRO A 230 21.64 -3.70 15.77
C PRO A 230 22.32 -2.56 16.56
N SER A 231 23.44 -2.05 16.05
CA SER A 231 24.21 -0.96 16.67
C SER A 231 23.46 0.37 16.67
N LEU A 232 22.62 0.62 15.66
CA LEU A 232 21.75 1.80 15.59
C LEU A 232 20.60 1.67 16.58
N ALA A 233 19.97 0.50 16.65
CA ALA A 233 18.89 0.24 17.60
C ALA A 233 19.32 0.43 19.07
N GLY A 234 20.58 0.09 19.40
CA GLY A 234 21.14 0.29 20.73
C GLY A 234 21.32 1.76 21.16
N GLN A 235 21.26 2.72 20.23
CA GLN A 235 21.39 4.16 20.51
C GLN A 235 20.06 4.85 20.77
N LEU A 236 18.93 4.17 20.50
CA LEU A 236 17.62 4.79 20.54
C LEU A 236 16.94 4.61 21.89
N ASP A 237 16.50 5.73 22.47
CA ASP A 237 15.78 5.77 23.75
C ASP A 237 14.26 5.76 23.56
N PHE A 238 13.78 4.96 22.61
CA PHE A 238 12.33 4.75 22.47
C PHE A 238 11.87 3.66 23.43
N LYS A 239 10.67 3.83 24.00
CA LYS A 239 10.00 2.74 24.71
C LYS A 239 9.66 1.61 23.72
N GLN A 240 10.51 0.60 23.69
CA GLN A 240 10.39 -0.52 22.76
C GLN A 240 9.24 -1.43 23.18
N THR A 241 8.38 -1.77 22.24
CA THR A 241 7.38 -2.83 22.40
C THR A 241 7.94 -4.20 22.01
N LEU A 242 8.97 -4.22 21.17
CA LEU A 242 9.74 -5.40 20.81
C LEU A 242 11.20 -4.99 20.66
N GLY A 243 12.11 -5.70 21.35
CA GLY A 243 13.55 -5.52 21.20
C GLY A 243 14.06 -5.81 19.78
N TRP A 244 15.30 -5.41 19.48
CA TRP A 244 15.89 -5.69 18.17
C TRP A 244 15.95 -7.19 17.90
N ARG A 245 15.54 -7.59 16.69
CA ARG A 245 15.51 -8.96 16.22
C ARG A 245 15.87 -9.02 14.74
N SER A 246 16.60 -10.07 14.35
CA SER A 246 16.81 -10.39 12.94
C SER A 246 15.48 -10.73 12.27
N HIS A 247 15.38 -10.48 10.96
CA HIS A 247 14.26 -10.94 10.13
C HIS A 247 14.08 -12.46 10.13
N LEU A 248 15.14 -13.22 10.43
CA LEU A 248 15.12 -14.68 10.58
C LEU A 248 14.92 -15.14 12.04
N ALA A 249 14.73 -14.23 13.00
CA ALA A 249 14.56 -14.62 14.40
C ALA A 249 13.31 -15.50 14.57
N GLY A 250 13.53 -16.78 14.91
CA GLY A 250 12.47 -17.77 15.07
C GLY A 250 11.83 -18.22 13.75
N LYS A 251 12.52 -18.08 12.61
CA LYS A 251 12.04 -18.49 11.28
C LYS A 251 13.17 -19.13 10.48
N ASP A 252 12.84 -20.17 9.71
CA ASP A 252 13.81 -20.82 8.81
C ASP A 252 14.05 -20.03 7.51
N SER A 253 13.14 -19.11 7.16
CA SER A 253 13.26 -18.29 5.97
C SER A 253 12.41 -17.02 6.03
N VAL A 254 12.83 -16.02 5.24
CA VAL A 254 12.02 -14.87 4.82
C VAL A 254 11.42 -15.17 3.46
N ARG A 255 10.17 -14.79 3.25
CA ARG A 255 9.47 -14.95 1.98
C ARG A 255 9.15 -13.58 1.40
N ILE A 256 9.50 -13.39 0.13
CA ILE A 256 9.09 -12.22 -0.66
C ILE A 256 8.24 -12.69 -1.84
N VAL A 257 7.44 -11.78 -2.37
CA VAL A 257 6.62 -12.04 -3.55
C VAL A 257 6.97 -11.01 -4.62
N ALA A 258 7.61 -11.50 -5.69
CA ALA A 258 7.96 -10.74 -6.86
C ALA A 258 6.95 -11.02 -7.99
N ILE A 259 6.53 -9.97 -8.68
CA ILE A 259 5.58 -10.01 -9.79
C ILE A 259 6.37 -9.68 -11.07
N GLY A 260 6.02 -10.29 -12.20
CA GLY A 260 6.76 -10.19 -13.46
C GLY A 260 7.93 -11.14 -13.60
N ILE A 261 8.07 -12.08 -12.66
CA ILE A 261 9.17 -13.03 -12.66
C ILE A 261 8.69 -14.45 -12.41
N ASP A 262 9.18 -15.37 -13.24
CA ASP A 262 9.08 -16.81 -13.04
C ASP A 262 10.43 -17.38 -12.55
N GLU A 263 10.46 -18.68 -12.29
CA GLU A 263 11.66 -19.35 -11.80
C GLU A 263 12.83 -19.26 -12.80
N GLN A 264 12.56 -19.41 -14.10
CA GLN A 264 13.62 -19.40 -15.11
C GLN A 264 14.27 -18.02 -15.20
N ARG A 265 13.48 -16.96 -15.37
CA ARG A 265 13.94 -15.57 -15.44
C ARG A 265 14.66 -15.16 -14.15
N TYR A 266 14.20 -15.63 -12.99
CA TYR A 266 14.89 -15.43 -11.72
C TYR A 266 16.33 -15.97 -11.77
N TRP A 267 16.50 -17.23 -12.15
CA TRP A 267 17.84 -17.82 -12.18
C TRP A 267 18.74 -17.22 -13.25
N GLU A 268 18.20 -16.77 -14.38
CA GLU A 268 18.95 -16.02 -15.40
C GLU A 268 19.48 -14.70 -14.85
N LEU A 269 18.66 -13.93 -14.15
CA LEU A 269 19.06 -12.66 -13.55
C LEU A 269 20.10 -12.84 -12.43
N MET A 270 19.98 -13.90 -11.61
CA MET A 270 20.90 -14.13 -10.49
C MET A 270 22.30 -14.61 -10.91
N ARG A 271 22.46 -15.11 -12.14
CA ARG A 271 23.75 -15.57 -12.68
C ARG A 271 24.61 -14.44 -13.26
N GLN A 272 24.00 -13.31 -13.58
CA GLN A 272 24.66 -12.10 -14.11
C GLN A 272 25.14 -11.19 -12.98
#